data_AF-A0A316FBV6-F1
#
_entry.id   AF-A0A316FBV6-F1
#
_cell.length_a   1.000
_cell.length_b   1.000
_cell.length_c   1.000
_cell.angle_alpha   90.00
_cell.angle_beta   90.00
_cell.angle_gamma   90.00
#
_symmetry.space_group_name_H-M   'P 1'
#
loop_
_entity.id
_entity.type
_entity.pdbx_description
1 polymer ?
#
loop_
_entity_poly.entity_id
_entity_poly.type
_entity_poly.pdbx_seq_one_letter_code
_entity_poly.pdbx_strand_id
1 'polypeptide(L)' 'MTTFYLARHGETEWNRIKRLQGRLDSPLTEQGIQQ' A
#
# COMPACT_ATOMS: atom_id res chain seq x y z
N MET A 1 1.48 25.14 17.13
CA MET A 1 2.33 24.19 16.39
C MET A 1 1.43 23.18 15.72
N THR A 2 1.68 22.86 14.46
CA THR A 2 0.88 21.87 13.72
C THR A 2 1.70 20.61 13.56
N THR A 3 1.19 19.48 14.05
CA THR A 3 1.81 18.17 13.88
C THR A 3 1.13 17.47 12.70
N PHE A 4 1.92 16.96 11.75
CA PHE A 4 1.42 16.28 10.56
C PHE A 4 1.99 14.87 10.46
N TYR A 5 1.15 13.92 10.05
CA TYR A 5 1.51 12.52 9.86
C TYR A 5 1.19 12.10 8.42
N LEU A 6 2.11 11.33 7.82
CA LEU A 6 1.97 10.75 6.49
C LEU A 6 2.28 9.27 6.57
N ALA A 7 1.41 8.44 6.02
CA ALA A 7 1.62 7.00 5.88
C ALA A 7 1.25 6.57 4.45
N ARG A 8 1.86 5.47 4.01
CA ARG A 8 1.48 4.76 2.78
C ARG A 8 0.66 3.54 3.15
N HIS A 9 -0.23 3.12 2.27
CA HIS A 9 -0.94 1.84 2.40
C HIS A 9 0.05 0.66 2.46
N GLY A 10 -0.39 -0.46 3.05
CA GLY A 10 0.39 -1.69 3.11
C GLY A 10 0.66 -2.33 1.74
N GLU A 11 1.51 -3.35 1.72
CA GLU A 11 1.85 -4.09 0.51
C GLU A 11 0.61 -4.66 -0.21
N THR A 12 0.50 -4.41 -1.52
CA THR A 12 -0.51 -5.05 -2.39
C THR A 12 0.10 -6.19 -3.21
N GLU A 13 -0.75 -7.10 -3.70
CA GLU A 13 -0.36 -8.18 -4.62
C GLU A 13 0.46 -7.67 -5.82
N TRP A 14 0.13 -6.47 -6.32
CA TRP A 14 0.84 -5.85 -7.44
C TRP A 14 2.17 -5.22 -7.03
N ASN A 15 2.32 -4.73 -5.80
CA ASN A 15 3.63 -4.30 -5.29
C ASN A 15 4.61 -5.47 -5.26
N ARG A 16 4.15 -6.65 -4.81
CA ARG A 16 4.93 -7.89 -4.73
C ARG A 16 5.53 -8.32 -6.07
N ILE A 17 4.77 -8.17 -7.16
CA ILE A 17 5.22 -8.49 -8.53
C ILE A 17 5.75 -7.26 -9.30
N LYS A 18 5.98 -6.13 -8.61
CA LYS A 18 6.49 -4.87 -9.20
C LYS A 18 5.65 -4.34 -10.36
N ARG A 19 4.32 -4.51 -10.29
CA ARG A 19 3.36 -4.01 -11.27
C ARG A 19 2.81 -2.64 -10.88
N LEU A 20 2.73 -1.73 -11.84
CA LEU A 20 2.10 -0.42 -11.65
C LEU A 20 0.58 -0.57 -11.48
N GLN A 21 0.06 -0.06 -10.36
CA GLN A 21 -1.39 -0.09 -10.06
C GLN A 21 -2.17 1.03 -10.74
N GLY A 22 -1.62 2.26 -10.76
CA GLY A 22 -2.33 3.41 -11.31
C GLY A 22 -3.65 3.68 -10.55
N ARG A 23 -4.77 3.69 -11.26
CA ARG A 23 -6.13 3.86 -10.69
C ARG A 23 -6.88 2.53 -10.48
N LEU A 24 -6.21 1.40 -10.70
CA LEU A 24 -6.80 0.08 -10.50
C LEU A 24 -6.73 -0.31 -9.01
N ASP A 25 -7.44 -1.37 -8.65
CA ASP A 25 -7.56 -1.82 -7.27
C ASP A 25 -6.97 -3.22 -7.10
N SER A 26 -5.81 -3.30 -6.45
CA SER A 26 -5.14 -4.56 -6.10
C SER A 26 -5.34 -4.82 -4.61
N PRO A 27 -5.75 -6.03 -4.20
CA PRO A 27 -5.89 -6.36 -2.80
C PRO A 27 -4.54 -6.28 -2.07
N LEU A 28 -4.60 -6.02 -0.75
CA LEU A 28 -3.46 -6.15 0.16
C LEU A 28 -3.03 -7.62 0.28
N THR A 29 -1.73 -7.84 0.47
CA THR A 29 -1.21 -9.16 0.86
C THR A 29 -1.48 -9.40 2.35
N GLU A 30 -1.35 -10.64 2.83
CA GLU A 30 -1.40 -10.93 4.28
C GLU A 30 -0.37 -10.09 5.07
N GLN A 31 0.82 -9.88 4.48
CA GLN A 31 1.84 -9.01 5.07
C GLN A 31 1.42 -7.54 5.06
N GLY A 32 0.80 -7.07 3.98
CA GLY A 32 0.27 -5.71 3.88
C GLY A 32 -0.84 -5.39 4.89
N ILE A 33 -1.59 -6.40 5.35
CA ILE A 33 -2.59 -6.24 6.41
C ILE A 33 -1.94 -6.10 7.80
N GLN A 34 -0.75 -6.65 8.00
CA GLN A 34 -0.01 -6.60 9.27
C GLN A 34 0.91 -5.36 9.40
N GLN A 35 0.99 -4.51 8.37
CA GLN A 35 1.77 -3.27 8.33
C GLN A 35 0.96 -2.07 8.86
#